data_AF-A0A1M4MVC7-F1
#
_entry.id   AF-A0A1M4MVC7-F1
#
_cell.length_a   1.000
_cell.length_b   1.000
_cell.length_c   1.000
_cell.angle_alpha   90.00
_cell.angle_beta   90.00
_cell.angle_gamma   90.00
#
_symmetry.space_group_name_H-M   'P 1'
#
loop_
_entity.id
_entity.type
_entity.pdbx_description
1 polymer ?
#
loop_
_entity_poly.entity_id
_entity_poly.type
_entity_poly.pdbx_seq_one_letter_code
_entity_poly.pdbx_strand_id
1 'polypeptide(L)' 'MESPFDMTTWDGVTGAIYTGYGSAEGFWLLLCLVLVVVAIVFGWRHEEHAYKATEKKG' A
#
# COMPACT_ATOMS: atom_id res chain seq x y z
N MET A 1 10.52 -19.58 -31.03
CA MET A 1 11.45 -19.16 -29.99
C MET A 1 10.90 -19.69 -28.68
N GLU A 2 11.65 -20.56 -28.00
CA GLU A 2 11.34 -20.92 -26.62
C GLU A 2 11.38 -19.63 -25.79
N SER A 3 10.38 -19.43 -24.93
CA SER A 3 10.32 -18.24 -24.08
C SER A 3 11.61 -18.14 -23.26
N PRO A 4 12.27 -16.97 -23.15
CA PRO A 4 13.53 -16.83 -22.41
C PRO A 4 13.40 -17.03 -20.89
N PHE A 5 12.23 -17.47 -20.43
CA PHE A 5 11.91 -17.78 -19.04
C PHE A 5 10.88 -18.91 -19.00
N ASP A 6 11.10 -19.85 -18.09
CA ASP A 6 10.28 -21.03 -17.88
C ASP A 6 9.08 -20.70 -16.99
N MET A 7 7.92 -20.44 -17.61
CA MET A 7 6.66 -20.11 -16.91
C MET A 7 6.07 -21.29 -16.13
N THR A 8 6.68 -22.48 -16.18
CA THR A 8 6.21 -23.65 -15.40
C THR A 8 6.74 -23.66 -13.97
N THR A 9 7.63 -22.72 -13.63
CA THR A 9 8.24 -22.60 -12.30
C THR A 9 7.82 -21.31 -11.62
N TRP A 10 7.66 -21.36 -10.29
CA TRP A 10 7.39 -20.16 -9.50
C TRP A 10 8.52 -19.13 -9.64
N ASP A 11 9.76 -19.57 -9.79
CA ASP A 11 10.92 -18.69 -9.98
C ASP A 11 10.82 -17.90 -11.30
N GLY A 12 10.43 -18.55 -12.40
CA GLY A 12 10.22 -17.89 -13.69
C GLY A 12 9.08 -16.88 -13.68
N VAL A 13 7.96 -17.20 -13.01
CA VAL A 13 6.83 -16.27 -12.86
C VAL A 13 7.22 -15.07 -12.01
N THR A 14 7.86 -15.30 -10.86
CA THR A 14 8.25 -14.23 -9.93
C THR A 14 9.33 -13.36 -10.54
N GLY A 15 10.32 -13.97 -11.20
CA GLY A 15 11.37 -13.31 -11.94
C GLY A 15 10.84 -12.44 -13.07
N ALA A 16 9.91 -12.94 -13.89
CA ALA A 16 9.30 -12.17 -14.98
C ALA A 16 8.44 -11.00 -14.46
N ILE A 17 7.72 -11.18 -13.35
CA ILE A 17 6.96 -10.10 -12.70
C ILE A 17 7.91 -9.04 -12.16
N TYR A 18 8.99 -9.41 -11.46
CA TYR A 18 9.92 -8.42 -10.90
C TYR A 18 10.81 -7.75 -11.96
N THR A 19 11.26 -8.48 -12.99
CA THR A 19 12.08 -7.91 -14.07
C THR A 19 11.26 -7.10 -15.09
N GLY A 20 10.04 -7.54 -15.43
CA GLY A 20 9.14 -6.80 -16.32
C GLY A 20 8.48 -5.59 -15.64
N TYR A 21 8.31 -5.65 -14.32
CA TYR A 21 7.70 -4.63 -13.49
C TYR A 21 8.75 -4.00 -12.56
N GLY A 22 9.93 -3.67 -13.09
CA GLY A 22 11.09 -3.10 -12.38
C GLY A 22 10.86 -1.78 -11.62
N SER A 23 9.62 -1.44 -11.29
CA SER A 23 9.18 -0.32 -10.45
C SER A 23 7.96 -0.64 -9.57
N ALA A 24 7.52 -1.90 -9.46
CA ALA A 24 6.43 -2.31 -8.56
C ALA A 24 6.75 -2.04 -7.08
N GLU A 25 8.03 -2.08 -6.71
CA GLU A 25 8.50 -1.76 -5.36
C GLU A 25 8.15 -0.32 -4.96
N GLY A 26 8.37 0.64 -5.87
CA GLY A 26 8.00 2.05 -5.63
C GLY A 26 6.49 2.24 -5.49
N PHE A 27 5.70 1.53 -6.30
CA PHE A 27 4.24 1.53 -6.18
C PHE A 27 3.79 0.98 -4.82
N TRP A 28 4.37 -0.14 -4.38
CA TRP A 28 4.00 -0.77 -3.12
C TRP A 28 4.39 0.09 -1.91
N LEU A 29 5.58 0.69 -1.94
CA LEU A 29 6.04 1.64 -0.91
C LEU A 29 5.12 2.87 -0.83
N LEU A 30 4.73 3.43 -1.99
CA LEU A 30 3.82 4.57 -2.05
C LEU A 30 2.44 4.20 -1.51
N LEU A 31 1.94 3.01 -1.85
CA LEU A 31 0.67 2.51 -1.33
C LEU A 31 0.70 2.38 0.21
N CYS A 32 1.77 1.78 0.76
CA CYS A 32 1.95 1.70 2.21
C CYS A 32 2.00 3.09 2.86
N LEU A 33 2.72 4.04 2.28
CA LEU A 33 2.80 5.41 2.78
C LEU A 33 1.42 6.09 2.77
N VAL A 34 0.65 5.94 1.70
CA VAL A 34 -0.71 6.47 1.59
C VAL A 34 -1.61 5.90 2.68
N LEU A 35 -1.55 4.59 2.93
CA LEU A 35 -2.34 3.95 3.99
C LEU A 35 -1.98 4.50 5.39
N VAL A 36 -0.70 4.73 5.67
CA VAL A 36 -0.26 5.34 6.93
C VAL A 36 -0.80 6.76 7.07
N VAL A 37 -0.68 7.59 6.04
CA VAL A 37 -1.19 8.97 6.05
C VAL A 37 -2.71 8.99 6.26
N VAL A 38 -3.44 8.09 5.59
CA VAL A 38 -4.90 7.95 5.76
C VAL A 38 -5.24 7.59 7.19
N ALA A 39 -4.55 6.61 7.79
CA ALA A 39 -4.78 6.23 9.18
C ALA A 39 -4.59 7.39 10.15
N ILE A 40 -3.54 8.20 9.97
CA ILE A 40 -3.26 9.39 10.79
C ILE A 40 -4.38 10.42 10.64
N VAL A 41 -4.77 10.77 9.40
CA VAL A 41 -5.81 11.77 9.13
C VAL A 41 -7.16 11.35 9.70
N PHE A 42 -7.53 10.07 9.54
CA PHE A 42 -8.78 9.55 10.10
C PHE A 42 -8.74 9.49 11.63
N GLY A 43 -7.59 9.14 12.23
CA GLY A 43 -7.38 9.18 13.68
C GLY A 43 -7.60 10.59 14.23
N TRP A 44 -6.90 11.58 13.69
CA TRP A 44 -7.05 12.99 14.09
C TRP A 44 -8.49 13.50 13.93
N ARG A 45 -9.15 13.16 12.82
CA ARG A 45 -10.54 13.57 12.60
C ARG A 45 -11.49 12.91 13.59
N HIS A 46 -11.25 11.65 13.96
CA HIS A 46 -12.06 10.95 14.96
C HIS A 46 -11.89 11.59 16.35
N GLU A 47 -10.66 11.93 16.73
CA GLU A 47 -10.36 12.59 18.00
C GLU A 47 -10.96 14.00 18.09
N GLU A 48 -10.90 14.80 17.02
CA GLU A 48 -11.53 16.13 16.98
C GLU A 48 -13.05 16.04 17.16
N HIS A 49 -13.68 15.05 16.53
CA HIS A 49 -15.12 14.80 16.71
C HIS A 49 -15.45 14.38 18.15
N ALA A 50 -14.61 13.57 18.78
CA ALA A 50 -14.80 13.16 20.17
C ALA A 50 -14.68 14.35 21.13
N TYR A 51 -13.68 15.21 20.95
CA TYR A 51 -13.49 16.42 21.76
C TYR A 51 -14.64 17.42 21.61
N LYS A 52 -15.12 17.66 20.38
CA LYS A 52 -16.28 18.54 20.15
C LYS A 52 -17.58 17.99 20.74
N ALA A 53 -17.72 16.66 20.81
CA ALA A 53 -18.89 16.02 21.41
C ALA A 53 -18.90 16.08 22.94
N THR A 54 -17.72 16.07 23.58
CA THR A 54 -17.58 16.19 25.04
C THR A 54 -17.64 17.64 25.51
N GLU A 55 -17.09 18.60 24.75
CA GLU A 55 -17.13 20.04 25.09
C GLU A 55 -18.56 20.59 25.18
N LYS A 56 -19.47 20.13 24.32
CA LYS A 56 -20.88 20.58 24.32
C LYS A 56 -21.72 20.04 25.49
N LYS A 57 -21.16 19.15 26.31
CA LYS A 57 -21.83 18.49 27.45
C LYS A 57 -21.37 19.00 28.81
N GLY A 58 -20.33 19.84 28.86
CA GLY A 58 -19.79 20.46 30.08
C GLY A 58 -20.44 21.80 30.39
#